data_AF-A0A520GED7-F1
#
_entry.id   AF-A0A520GED7-F1
#
_cell.length_a   1.000
_cell.length_b   1.000
_cell.length_c   1.000
_cell.angle_alpha   90.00
_cell.angle_beta   90.00
_cell.angle_gamma   90.00
#
_symmetry.space_group_name_H-M   'P 1'
#
loop_
_entity.id
_entity.type
_entity.pdbx_description
1 polymer ?
#
loop_
_entity_poly.entity_id
_entity_poly.type
_entity_poly.pdbx_seq_one_letter_code
_entity_poly.pdbx_strand_id
1 'polypeptide(L)' 'VPLVVRMKGTNEVEGKKLLADSGLPIISADTMADAAQKVVAAVKKA' A
#
# COMPACT_ATOMS: atom_id res chain seq x y z
N VAL A 1 8.33 10.02 -3.84
CA VAL A 1 7.72 9.04 -4.76
C VAL A 1 6.72 8.20 -3.96
N PRO A 2 5.44 8.11 -4.34
CA PRO A 2 4.42 7.38 -3.58
C PRO A 2 4.59 5.85 -3.70
N LEU A 3 4.46 5.12 -2.58
CA LEU A 3 4.57 3.66 -2.53
C LEU A 3 3.20 3.05 -2.18
N VAL A 4 2.64 2.26 -3.10
CA VAL A 4 1.36 1.56 -2.90
C VAL A 4 1.61 0.06 -2.81
N VAL A 5 1.15 -0.58 -1.74
CA VAL A 5 1.40 -2.00 -1.48
C VAL A 5 0.09 -2.74 -1.27
N ARG A 6 -0.11 -3.81 -2.04
CA ARG A 6 -1.17 -4.79 -1.82
C ARG A 6 -0.56 -6.06 -1.26
N MET A 7 -0.81 -6.34 0.01
CA MET A 7 -0.41 -7.62 0.64
C MET A 7 -1.60 -8.58 0.71
N LYS A 8 -1.41 -9.77 0.14
CA LYS A 8 -2.31 -10.93 0.26
C LYS A 8 -1.48 -12.20 0.36
N GLY A 9 -1.80 -13.06 1.32
CA GLY A 9 -1.08 -14.32 1.56
C GLY A 9 -1.12 -14.77 3.02
N THR A 10 -0.31 -15.76 3.37
CA THR A 10 -0.32 -16.45 4.67
C THR A 10 0.01 -15.53 5.85
N ASN A 11 0.83 -14.49 5.65
CA ASN A 11 1.29 -13.56 6.68
C ASN A 11 0.81 -12.13 6.43
N GLU A 12 -0.40 -11.96 5.87
CA GLU A 12 -0.94 -10.63 5.53
C GLU A 12 -0.97 -9.69 6.75
N VAL A 13 -1.35 -10.21 7.93
CA VAL A 13 -1.48 -9.40 9.15
C VAL A 13 -0.13 -8.92 9.66
N GLU A 14 0.84 -9.84 9.79
CA GLU A 14 2.19 -9.51 10.24
C GLU A 14 2.92 -8.58 9.25
N GLY A 15 2.77 -8.85 7.95
CA GLY A 15 3.34 -8.01 6.91
C GLY A 15 2.74 -6.61 6.87
N LYS A 16 1.40 -6.47 7.04
CA LYS A 16 0.75 -5.15 7.18
C LYS A 16 1.26 -4.38 8.39
N LYS A 17 1.47 -5.06 9.52
CA LYS A 17 2.03 -4.45 10.73
C LYS A 17 3.47 -3.96 10.51
N LEU A 18 4.33 -4.78 9.91
CA LEU A 18 5.71 -4.40 9.59
C LEU A 18 5.77 -3.18 8.65
N LEU A 19 4.89 -3.15 7.65
CA LEU A 19 4.81 -2.02 6.71
C LEU A 19 4.31 -0.74 7.42
N ALA A 20 3.35 -0.85 8.34
CA ALA A 20 2.89 0.28 9.14
C ALA A 20 3.99 0.83 10.06
N ASP A 21 4.79 -0.06 10.65
CA ASP A 21 5.88 0.29 11.58
C ASP A 21 7.15 0.78 10.85
N SER A 22 7.22 0.67 9.52
CA SER A 22 8.41 1.01 8.72
C SER A 22 8.71 2.51 8.63
N GLY A 23 7.78 3.38 9.06
CA GLY A 23 7.92 4.84 8.93
C GLY A 23 7.91 5.36 7.49
N LEU A 24 7.68 4.48 6.50
CA LEU A 24 7.56 4.84 5.10
C LEU A 24 6.12 5.33 4.80
N PRO A 25 5.95 6.28 3.86
CA PRO A 25 4.63 6.73 3.41
C PRO A 25 3.98 5.68 2.51
N ILE A 26 3.54 4.57 3.12
CA ILE A 26 2.94 3.41 2.43
C ILE A 26 1.44 3.58 2.38
N ILE A 27 0.89 3.42 1.19
CA ILE A 27 -0.55 3.35 0.96
C ILE A 27 -0.93 1.88 0.78
N SER A 28 -1.63 1.30 1.75
CA SER A 28 -2.10 -0.08 1.66
C SER A 28 -3.32 -0.20 0.75
N ALA A 29 -3.33 -1.22 -0.10
CA ALA A 29 -4.44 -1.56 -0.98
C ALA A 29 -4.91 -3.00 -0.77
N ASP A 30 -6.22 -3.23 -0.91
CA ASP A 30 -6.80 -4.56 -0.68
C ASP A 30 -6.97 -5.37 -1.97
N THR A 31 -7.23 -4.69 -3.07
CA THR A 31 -7.39 -5.28 -4.41
C THR A 31 -6.45 -4.63 -5.42
N MET A 32 -6.26 -5.27 -6.57
CA MET A 32 -5.44 -4.69 -7.63
C MET A 32 -6.07 -3.43 -8.23
N ALA A 33 -7.40 -3.39 -8.35
CA ALA A 33 -8.12 -2.22 -8.83
C ALA A 33 -7.99 -1.04 -7.85
N ASP A 34 -8.11 -1.31 -6.55
CA ASP A 34 -7.90 -0.32 -5.49
C ASP A 34 -6.46 0.21 -5.50
N ALA A 35 -5.46 -0.68 -5.66
CA ALA A 35 -4.06 -0.27 -5.80
C ALA A 35 -3.86 0.67 -7.01
N ALA A 36 -4.44 0.34 -8.16
CA ALA A 36 -4.34 1.17 -9.36
C ALA A 36 -4.95 2.57 -9.15
N GLN A 37 -6.14 2.65 -8.54
CA GLN A 37 -6.78 3.92 -8.23
C GLN A 37 -5.95 4.77 -7.24
N LYS A 38 -5.42 4.12 -6.19
CA LYS A 38 -4.57 4.77 -5.18
C LYS A 38 -3.26 5.30 -5.75
N VAL A 39 -2.60 4.55 -6.64
CA VAL A 39 -1.38 5.02 -7.33
C VAL A 39 -1.69 6.27 -8.16
N VAL A 40 -2.73 6.24 -8.98
CA VAL A 40 -3.10 7.39 -9.84
C VAL A 40 -3.44 8.63 -9.00
N ALA A 41 -4.17 8.44 -7.90
CA ALA A 41 -4.49 9.53 -6.98
C ALA A 41 -3.25 10.10 -6.28
N ALA A 42 -2.31 9.25 -5.88
CA ALA A 42 -1.08 9.65 -5.22
C ALA A 42 -0.13 10.41 -6.14
N VAL A 43 -0.05 10.02 -7.42
CA VAL A 43 0.75 10.75 -8.43
C VAL A 43 0.16 12.13 -8.73
N LYS A 44 -1.17 12.29 -8.76
CA LYS A 44 -1.81 13.60 -9.00
C LYS A 44 -1.67 14.61 -7.84
N LYS A 45 -1.35 14.12 -6.64
CA LYS A 45 -1.15 14.97 -5.44
C LYS A 45 0.31 15.39 -5.23
N ALA A 46 1.25 14.73 -5.91
CA ALA A 46 2.67 15.06 -5.89
C ALA A 46 3.00 16.12 -6.95
#